data_AF-A0A198YNP3-F1
#
_entry.id   AF-A0A198YNP3-F1
#
_cell.length_a   1.000
_cell.length_b   1.000
_cell.length_c   1.000
_cell.angle_alpha   90.00
_cell.angle_beta   90.00
_cell.angle_gamma   90.00
#
_symmetry.space_group_name_H-M   'P 1'
#
loop_
_entity.id
_entity.type
_entity.pdbx_description
1 polymer ?
#
loop_
_entity_poly.entity_id
_entity_poly.type
_entity_poly.pdbx_seq_one_letter_code
_entity_poly.pdbx_strand_id
1 'polypeptide(L)' 'MAKPTQYIIMEPLGGMTDLDSIRMRLAEVGLAREAFSLDSDAGRLRLTFWEPDRIEALRILARLDHCNP' A
#
# COMPACT_ATOMS: atom_id res chain seq x y z
N MET A 1 13.47 -3.41 20.88
CA MET A 1 12.98 -2.63 19.72
C MET A 1 12.58 -3.64 18.66
N ALA A 2 11.27 -3.86 18.46
CA ALA A 2 10.80 -4.71 17.36
C ALA A 2 11.14 -3.98 16.05
N LYS A 3 11.78 -4.66 15.10
CA LYS A 3 11.97 -4.09 13.77
C LYS A 3 10.57 -3.84 13.18
N PRO A 4 10.29 -2.65 12.60
CA PRO A 4 9.02 -2.42 11.92
C PRO A 4 8.83 -3.53 10.88
N THR A 5 7.65 -4.14 10.87
CA THR A 5 7.38 -5.27 9.98
C THR A 5 7.25 -4.73 8.58
N GLN A 6 8.31 -4.89 7.79
CA GLN A 6 8.31 -4.48 6.40
C GLN A 6 7.52 -5.47 5.56
N TYR A 7 6.38 -5.04 4.99
CA TYR A 7 5.59 -5.85 4.07
C TYR A 7 5.52 -5.18 2.69
N ILE A 8 5.98 -5.87 1.66
CA ILE A 8 6.12 -5.32 0.30
C ILE A 8 5.15 -6.04 -0.63
N ILE A 9 4.41 -5.27 -1.42
CA ILE A 9 3.56 -5.77 -2.50
C ILE A 9 3.96 -5.12 -3.80
N MET A 10 4.16 -5.97 -4.80
CA MET A 10 4.35 -5.58 -6.19
C MET A 10 2.99 -5.59 -6.88
N GLU A 11 2.73 -4.56 -7.67
CA GLU A 11 1.47 -4.40 -8.44
C GLU A 11 0.22 -4.54 -7.55
N PRO A 12 0.12 -3.79 -6.44
CA PRO A 12 -0.88 -4.00 -5.39
C PRO A 12 -2.35 -3.87 -5.86
N LEU A 13 -2.57 -3.30 -7.04
CA LEU A 13 -3.91 -2.98 -7.57
C LEU A 13 -4.04 -3.33 -9.07
N GLY A 14 -3.31 -4.36 -9.53
CA GLY A 14 -3.59 -5.06 -10.79
C GLY A 14 -3.72 -4.19 -12.06
N GLY A 15 -3.04 -3.05 -12.13
CA GLY A 15 -3.12 -2.12 -13.28
C GLY A 15 -3.25 -0.65 -12.91
N MET A 16 -3.54 -0.33 -11.64
CA MET A 16 -3.46 1.06 -11.16
C MET A 16 -1.99 1.49 -11.03
N THR A 17 -1.53 2.38 -11.92
CA THR A 17 -0.15 2.89 -11.94
C THR A 17 -0.03 4.32 -11.43
N ASP A 18 -1.16 5.00 -11.20
CA ASP A 18 -1.16 6.38 -10.70
C ASP A 18 -0.87 6.43 -9.20
N LEU A 19 0.34 6.87 -8.87
CA LEU A 19 0.86 6.95 -7.51
C LEU A 19 0.02 7.88 -6.63
N ASP A 20 -0.51 8.97 -7.17
CA ASP A 20 -1.27 9.96 -6.39
C ASP A 20 -2.66 9.45 -6.05
N SER A 21 -3.35 8.81 -7.00
CA SER A 21 -4.62 8.11 -6.73
C SER A 21 -4.48 7.05 -5.64
N ILE A 22 -3.38 6.29 -5.65
CA ILE A 22 -3.12 5.24 -4.65
C ILE A 22 -2.86 5.85 -3.28
N ARG A 23 -2.07 6.94 -3.22
CA ARG A 23 -1.85 7.68 -1.97
C ARG A 23 -3.15 8.24 -1.40
N MET A 24 -4.02 8.79 -2.24
CA MET A 24 -5.34 9.28 -1.80
C MET A 24 -6.18 8.15 -1.21
N ARG A 25 -6.30 7.01 -1.90
CA ARG A 25 -7.06 5.86 -1.39
C ARG A 25 -6.47 5.30 -0.08
N LEU A 26 -5.14 5.25 0.05
CA LEU A 26 -4.47 4.84 1.29
C LEU A 26 -4.76 5.82 2.45
N ALA A 27 -4.84 7.11 2.17
CA ALA A 27 -5.24 8.11 3.16
C ALA A 27 -6.73 7.96 3.56
N GLU A 28 -7.62 7.67 2.60
CA GLU A 28 -9.06 7.47 2.86
C GLU A 28 -9.34 6.29 3.80
N VAL A 29 -8.52 5.23 3.74
CA VAL A 29 -8.62 4.08 4.65
C VAL A 29 -7.93 4.31 6.01
N GLY A 30 -7.38 5.51 6.24
CA GLY A 30 -6.81 5.93 7.51
C GLY A 30 -5.31 5.59 7.68
N LEU A 31 -4.60 5.28 6.60
CA LEU A 31 -3.18 4.96 6.68
C LEU A 31 -2.34 6.25 6.63
N ALA A 32 -1.53 6.47 7.68
CA ALA A 32 -0.62 7.61 7.72
C ALA A 32 0.48 7.50 6.65
N ARG A 33 0.87 8.63 6.05
CA ARG A 33 1.91 8.67 4.99
C ARG A 33 3.26 8.13 5.45
N GLU A 34 3.55 8.18 6.75
CA GLU A 34 4.78 7.64 7.34
C GLU A 34 4.75 6.10 7.48
N ALA A 35 3.55 5.51 7.48
CA ALA A 35 3.34 4.08 7.66
C ALA A 35 3.66 3.28 6.38
N PHE A 36 3.81 3.95 5.22
CA PHE A 36 4.11 3.29 3.97
C PHE A 36 5.05 4.10 3.07
N SER A 37 5.63 3.41 2.09
CA SER A 37 6.34 4.02 0.98
C SER A 37 5.81 3.44 -0.32
N LEU A 38 5.66 4.33 -1.31
CA LEU A 38 5.14 3.98 -2.62
C LEU A 38 6.12 4.50 -3.67
N ASP A 39 6.68 3.58 -4.43
CA ASP A 39 7.64 3.83 -5.50
C ASP A 39 7.36 2.94 -6.72
N SER A 40 8.11 3.16 -7.79
CA SER A 40 8.08 2.34 -9.00
C SER A 40 9.42 1.66 -9.18
N ASP A 41 9.43 0.34 -9.24
CA ASP A 41 10.62 -0.48 -9.47
C ASP A 41 10.47 -1.22 -10.81
N ALA A 42 11.40 -0.98 -11.74
CA ALA A 42 11.37 -1.54 -13.10
C ALA A 42 10.02 -1.37 -13.85
N GLY A 43 9.34 -0.23 -13.65
CA GLY A 43 8.04 0.07 -14.27
C GLY A 43 6.85 -0.60 -13.58
N ARG A 44 7.07 -1.29 -12.45
CA ARG A 44 6.02 -1.87 -11.61
C ARG A 44 5.85 -1.06 -10.34
N LEU A 45 4.60 -0.89 -9.93
CA LEU A 45 4.29 -0.18 -8.70
C LEU A 45 4.64 -1.05 -7.49
N ARG A 46 5.35 -0.48 -6.53
CA ARG A 46 5.77 -1.17 -5.31
C ARG A 46 5.28 -0.38 -4.09
N LEU A 47 4.53 -1.08 -3.25
CA LEU A 47 4.01 -0.57 -1.99
C LEU A 47 4.69 -1.29 -0.85
N THR A 48 5.39 -0.53 -0.01
CA THR A 48 6.05 -1.02 1.20
C THR A 48 5.31 -0.49 2.41
N PHE A 49 4.75 -1.36 3.23
CA PHE A 49 4.22 -1.02 4.54
C PHE A 49 5.34 -1.17 5.59
N TRP A 50 5.54 -0.12 6.37
CA TRP A 50 6.41 -0.10 7.55
C TRP A 50 5.61 -0.38 8.82
N GLU A 51 4.37 0.12 8.84
CA GLU A 51 3.29 -0.18 9.78
C GLU A 51 1.96 -0.09 8.98
N PRO A 52 0.87 -0.75 9.39
CA PRO A 52 0.69 -1.69 10.49
C PRO A 52 1.31 -3.07 10.21
N ASP A 53 1.00 -4.08 11.04
CA ASP A 53 1.46 -5.45 10.80
C ASP A 53 0.94 -6.04 9.48
N ARG A 54 1.49 -7.20 9.10
CA ARG A 54 1.14 -7.90 7.86
C ARG A 54 -0.36 -8.17 7.70
N ILE A 55 -1.07 -8.51 8.77
CA ILE A 55 -2.50 -8.86 8.70
C ILE A 55 -3.31 -7.63 8.35
N GLU A 56 -3.03 -6.51 9.01
CA GLU A 56 -3.74 -5.26 8.77
C GLU A 56 -3.37 -4.66 7.41
N ALA A 57 -2.10 -4.76 6.99
CA ALA A 57 -1.68 -4.38 5.63
C ALA A 57 -2.46 -5.15 4.55
N LEU A 58 -2.66 -6.47 4.74
CA LEU A 58 -3.47 -7.29 3.83
C LEU A 58 -4.95 -6.88 3.83
N ARG A 59 -5.51 -6.51 4.98
CA ARG A 59 -6.90 -6.02 5.06
C ARG A 59 -7.07 -4.70 4.32
N ILE A 60 -6.10 -3.80 4.46
CA ILE A 60 -6.08 -2.51 3.74
C ILE A 60 -6.04 -2.76 2.24
N LEU A 61 -5.18 -3.65 1.76
CA LEU A 61 -5.12 -4.01 0.34
C LEU A 61 -6.44 -4.59 -0.18
N ALA A 62 -7.06 -5.51 0.55
CA ALA A 62 -8.34 -6.08 0.15
C ALA A 62 -9.43 -4.99 0.05
N ARG A 63 -9.42 -4.00 0.94
CA ARG A 63 -10.35 -2.86 0.85
C ARG A 63 -10.08 -1.99 -0.37
N LEU A 64 -8.81 -1.80 -0.74
CA LEU A 64 -8.43 -1.01 -1.91
C LEU A 64 -8.83 -1.68 -3.22
N ASP A 65 -8.72 -3.01 -3.29
CA ASP A 65 -9.12 -3.81 -4.46
C ASP A 65 -10.65 -3.79 -4.66
N HIS A 66 -11.42 -3.90 -3.57
CA HIS A 66 -12.89 -3.83 -3.60
C HIS A 66 -13.44 -2.42 -3.90
N CYS A 67 -12.63 -1.36 -3.77
CA CYS A 67 -13.00 0.01 -4.14
C CYS A 67 -12.71 0.34 -5.61
N ASN A 68 -12.30 -0.63 -6.43
CA ASN A 68 -12.28 -0.47 -7.88
C ASN A 68 -13.68 -0.80 -8.46
N PRO A 69 -14.43 0.19 -8.97
CA PRO A 69 -15.70 -0.07 -9.67
C PRO A 69 -15.50 -0.78 -11.02
#